data_AF-A0A815UER2-F1
#
_entry.id   AF-A0A815UER2-F1
#
_cell.length_a   1.000
_cell.length_b   1.000
_cell.length_c   1.000
_cell.angle_alpha   90.00
_cell.angle_beta   90.00
_cell.angle_gamma   90.00
#
_symmetry.space_group_name_H-M   'P 1'
#
loop_
_entity.id
_entity.type
_entity.pdbx_description
1 polymer ?
#
loop_
_entity_poly.entity_id
_entity_poly.type
_entity_poly.pdbx_seq_one_letter_code
_entity_poly.pdbx_strand_id
1 'polypeptide(L)'
;MIMIMGDFNARVGVEQANTAGGTVGKHAIDKQNQNGRRLVDFCLFNSFIVTNTFFPHKAVHQGMWMHPKTKQWHMLDYILVNRKFRSSVQDVRAHRGATGGIGTDHHLLRAKIRLRGNGQSIKHIPVQDKNGLTLTNSKDQLNRWKEYFDKMLNVDTTINEQVLQQIPSPTVDDEELSRQDAVPTLDEVVKAIGQIKNKKAPGKDGVPAELLKAGGHYIAGWLHEIIRDVWEQEVM
;
A
#
# COMPACT_ATOMS: atom_id res chain seq x y z
N MET A 1 -16.51 -12.64 -9.99
CA MET A 1 -16.06 -12.31 -8.62
C MET A 1 -15.48 -10.90 -8.68
N ILE A 2 -15.90 -9.98 -7.80
CA ILE A 2 -15.23 -8.67 -7.67
C ILE A 2 -14.29 -8.75 -6.47
N MET A 3 -13.10 -8.19 -6.66
CA MET A 3 -12.07 -8.06 -5.64
C MET A 3 -11.57 -6.62 -5.62
N ILE A 4 -11.42 -6.06 -4.43
CA ILE A 4 -10.78 -4.77 -4.22
C ILE A 4 -9.58 -5.02 -3.31
N MET A 5 -8.40 -4.56 -3.70
CA MET A 5 -7.17 -4.83 -2.98
C MET A 5 -6.27 -3.60 -2.96
N GLY A 6 -5.51 -3.46 -1.89
CA GLY A 6 -4.55 -2.37 -1.73
C GLY A 6 -4.31 -2.03 -0.28
N ASP A 7 -3.54 -0.97 -0.09
CA ASP A 7 -3.36 -0.31 1.21
C ASP A 7 -4.54 0.64 1.43
N PHE A 8 -5.33 0.36 2.48
CA PHE A 8 -6.47 1.20 2.84
C PHE A 8 -6.15 2.16 4.00
N ASN A 9 -4.93 2.08 4.54
CA ASN A 9 -4.50 2.79 5.73
C ASN A 9 -5.54 2.69 6.88
N ALA A 10 -6.12 1.49 7.01
CA ALA A 10 -7.28 1.21 7.84
C ALA A 10 -6.95 0.10 8.83
N ARG A 11 -7.41 0.24 10.08
CA ARG A 11 -7.36 -0.81 11.09
C ARG A 11 -8.80 -1.18 11.40
N VAL A 12 -9.26 -2.34 10.91
CA VAL A 12 -10.70 -2.67 10.96
C VAL A 12 -11.21 -2.99 12.36
N GLY A 13 -10.36 -3.41 13.30
CA GLY A 13 -10.76 -3.69 14.68
C GLY A 13 -11.08 -5.15 14.97
N VAL A 14 -10.51 -5.71 16.03
CA VAL A 14 -10.87 -7.02 16.61
C VAL A 14 -12.33 -7.04 17.12
N GLU A 15 -12.81 -5.90 17.59
CA GLU A 15 -14.17 -5.66 18.07
C GLU A 15 -15.24 -5.83 16.98
N GLN A 16 -14.84 -5.72 15.70
CA GLN A 16 -15.76 -5.86 14.56
C GLN A 16 -16.10 -7.31 14.23
N ALA A 17 -15.35 -8.28 14.77
CA ALA A 17 -15.56 -9.70 14.48
C ALA A 17 -16.99 -10.17 14.81
N ASN A 18 -17.60 -9.62 15.86
CA ASN A 18 -18.94 -9.97 16.32
C ASN A 18 -20.00 -8.90 16.01
N THR A 19 -19.59 -7.66 15.73
CA THR A 19 -20.51 -6.53 15.55
C THR A 19 -20.76 -6.19 14.08
N ALA A 20 -19.85 -6.54 13.18
CA ALA A 20 -19.97 -6.21 11.75
C ALA A 20 -20.72 -7.26 10.92
N GLY A 21 -21.65 -8.02 11.50
CA GLY A 21 -22.52 -8.95 10.76
C GLY A 21 -21.75 -9.97 9.88
N GLY A 22 -20.58 -10.43 10.32
CA GLY A 22 -19.72 -11.34 9.57
C GLY A 22 -18.97 -10.72 8.38
N THR A 23 -18.88 -9.38 8.31
CA THR A 23 -18.05 -8.64 7.34
C THR A 23 -16.56 -8.72 7.69
N VAL A 24 -16.25 -8.61 8.98
CA VAL A 24 -14.92 -8.79 9.56
C VAL A 24 -14.88 -10.13 10.30
N GLY A 25 -13.78 -10.86 10.16
CA GLY A 25 -13.55 -12.13 10.84
C GLY A 25 -12.81 -11.97 12.17
N LYS A 26 -12.81 -13.05 12.95
CA LYS A 26 -12.23 -13.11 14.31
C LYS A 26 -10.69 -13.04 14.39
N HIS A 27 -10.01 -12.94 13.26
CA HIS A 27 -8.55 -12.91 13.17
C HIS A 27 -7.99 -11.55 12.74
N ALA A 28 -8.80 -10.49 12.78
CA ALA A 28 -8.29 -9.13 12.85
C ALA A 28 -7.36 -8.97 14.07
N ILE A 29 -6.37 -8.08 13.99
CA ILE A 29 -5.33 -7.94 15.03
C ILE A 29 -5.27 -6.56 15.68
N ASP A 30 -5.87 -5.56 15.04
CA ASP A 30 -5.74 -4.16 15.44
C ASP A 30 -6.97 -3.67 16.22
N LYS A 31 -6.80 -2.58 16.98
CA LYS A 31 -7.93 -1.75 17.46
C LYS A 31 -8.46 -0.91 16.29
N GLN A 32 -9.78 -0.72 16.19
CA GLN A 32 -10.35 0.04 15.10
C GLN A 32 -9.87 1.50 15.10
N ASN A 33 -9.54 2.03 13.91
CA ASN A 33 -9.38 3.47 13.68
C ASN A 33 -10.52 4.01 12.79
N GLN A 34 -10.58 5.33 12.61
CA GLN A 34 -11.64 5.97 11.82
C GLN A 34 -11.72 5.43 10.37
N ASN A 35 -10.57 5.24 9.71
CA ASN A 35 -10.51 4.63 8.37
C ASN A 35 -11.03 3.19 8.37
N GLY A 36 -10.72 2.42 9.42
CA GLY A 36 -11.24 1.08 9.64
C GLY A 36 -12.76 1.06 9.78
N ARG A 37 -13.33 2.05 10.48
CA ARG A 37 -14.79 2.17 10.56
C ARG A 37 -15.42 2.43 9.19
N ARG A 38 -14.89 3.41 8.45
CA ARG A 38 -15.34 3.73 7.08
C ARG A 38 -15.23 2.53 6.15
N LEU A 39 -14.13 1.77 6.23
CA LEU A 39 -13.92 0.56 5.43
C LEU A 39 -14.93 -0.54 5.78
N VAL A 40 -15.22 -0.73 7.06
CA VAL A 40 -16.25 -1.70 7.51
C VAL A 40 -17.64 -1.29 7.04
N ASP A 41 -18.00 -0.01 7.16
CA ASP A 41 -19.28 0.52 6.70
C ASP A 41 -19.42 0.39 5.17
N PHE A 42 -18.36 0.70 4.41
CA PHE A 42 -18.29 0.45 2.97
C PHE A 42 -18.52 -1.02 2.62
N CYS A 43 -17.87 -1.94 3.34
CA CYS A 43 -18.02 -3.37 3.10
C CYS A 43 -19.44 -3.87 3.44
N LEU A 44 -20.05 -3.35 4.51
CA LEU A 44 -21.43 -3.66 4.89
C LEU A 44 -22.40 -3.22 3.80
N PHE A 45 -22.30 -1.95 3.37
CA PHE A 45 -23.21 -1.37 2.36
C PHE A 45 -23.10 -2.10 1.02
N ASN A 46 -21.89 -2.47 0.62
CA ASN A 46 -21.61 -3.06 -0.70
C ASN A 46 -21.51 -4.60 -0.67
N SER A 47 -21.87 -5.24 0.44
CA SER A 47 -21.80 -6.70 0.60
C SER A 47 -20.42 -7.30 0.30
N PHE A 48 -19.36 -6.66 0.78
CA PHE A 48 -17.99 -7.19 0.79
C PHE A 48 -17.63 -7.80 2.15
N ILE A 49 -16.59 -8.63 2.15
CA ILE A 49 -15.96 -9.18 3.36
C ILE A 49 -14.47 -8.88 3.36
N VAL A 50 -13.90 -8.64 4.54
CA VAL A 50 -12.48 -8.34 4.74
C VAL A 50 -11.69 -9.63 4.89
N THR A 51 -11.20 -10.19 3.78
CA THR A 51 -10.87 -11.63 3.71
C THR A 51 -9.72 -12.08 4.61
N ASN A 52 -8.66 -11.28 4.78
CA ASN A 52 -7.51 -11.57 5.65
C ASN A 52 -7.84 -11.63 7.14
N THR A 53 -9.04 -11.22 7.56
CA THR A 53 -9.48 -11.33 8.96
C THR A 53 -10.18 -12.66 9.28
N PHE A 54 -10.40 -13.54 8.30
CA PHE A 54 -11.13 -14.79 8.49
C PHE A 54 -10.28 -16.04 8.68
N PHE A 55 -8.97 -15.96 8.42
CA PHE A 55 -8.09 -17.13 8.43
C PHE A 55 -7.16 -17.10 9.66
N PRO A 56 -7.05 -18.22 10.39
CA PRO A 56 -6.12 -18.32 11.51
C PRO A 56 -4.69 -18.42 10.99
N HIS A 57 -3.84 -17.48 11.41
CA HIS A 57 -2.42 -17.47 11.07
C HIS A 57 -1.57 -17.18 12.30
N LYS A 58 -0.29 -17.57 12.24
CA LYS A 58 0.70 -17.11 13.22
C LYS A 58 0.85 -15.58 13.08
N ALA A 59 1.11 -14.87 14.17
CA ALA A 59 1.30 -13.41 14.18
C ALA A 59 2.26 -12.92 13.09
N VAL A 60 3.33 -13.68 12.84
CA VAL A 60 4.31 -13.45 11.78
C VAL A 60 3.76 -13.46 10.35
N HIS A 61 2.49 -13.82 10.12
CA HIS A 61 1.85 -13.87 8.81
C HIS A 61 0.59 -12.97 8.73
N GLN A 62 0.29 -12.21 9.79
CA GLN A 62 -0.91 -11.38 9.90
C GLN A 62 -0.64 -9.90 9.63
N GLY A 63 0.52 -9.39 10.04
CA GLY A 63 0.89 -7.99 9.84
C GLY A 63 1.67 -7.74 8.55
N MET A 64 1.33 -6.64 7.88
CA MET A 64 2.00 -6.21 6.64
C MET A 64 2.93 -5.05 6.89
N TRP A 65 2.57 -4.10 7.75
CA TRP A 65 3.39 -2.93 8.03
C TRP A 65 3.89 -2.94 9.47
N MET A 66 5.16 -2.58 9.69
CA MET A 66 5.73 -2.43 11.04
C MET A 66 5.88 -0.95 11.37
N HIS A 67 5.23 -0.52 12.46
CA HIS A 67 5.37 0.84 12.94
C HIS A 67 6.85 1.15 13.30
N PRO A 68 7.46 2.23 12.77
CA PRO A 68 8.89 2.50 12.90
C PRO A 68 9.37 2.63 14.34
N LYS A 69 8.57 3.31 15.19
CA LYS A 69 8.86 3.57 16.61
C LYS A 69 8.49 2.40 17.52
N THR A 70 7.22 1.99 17.55
CA THR A 70 6.71 0.98 18.48
C THR A 70 7.09 -0.45 18.12
N LYS A 71 7.56 -0.69 16.88
CA LYS A 71 7.85 -2.03 16.33
C LYS A 71 6.65 -2.98 16.34
N GLN A 72 5.44 -2.43 16.45
CA GLN A 72 4.20 -3.20 16.35
C GLN A 72 3.83 -3.42 14.89
N TRP A 73 3.29 -4.59 14.60
CA TRP A 73 2.81 -4.96 13.27
C TRP A 73 1.32 -4.64 13.14
N HIS A 74 0.94 -4.06 12.00
CA HIS A 74 -0.44 -3.67 11.70
C HIS A 74 -0.94 -4.29 10.39
N MET A 75 -2.25 -4.50 10.32
CA MET A 75 -2.97 -4.93 9.13
C MET A 75 -3.54 -3.70 8.44
N LEU A 76 -2.87 -3.19 7.40
CA LEU A 76 -3.31 -1.99 6.65
C LEU A 76 -3.73 -2.31 5.21
N ASP A 77 -3.09 -3.32 4.62
CA ASP A 77 -3.50 -3.87 3.34
C ASP A 77 -4.64 -4.88 3.48
N TYR A 78 -5.63 -4.79 2.60
CA TYR A 78 -6.76 -5.72 2.61
C TYR A 78 -7.06 -6.26 1.22
N ILE A 79 -7.66 -7.45 1.21
CA ILE A 79 -8.34 -7.98 0.05
C ILE A 79 -9.81 -8.10 0.41
N LEU A 80 -10.65 -7.33 -0.25
CA LEU A 80 -12.10 -7.34 -0.10
C LEU A 80 -12.70 -8.20 -1.20
N VAL A 81 -13.63 -9.08 -0.84
CA VAL A 81 -14.33 -9.94 -1.81
C VAL A 81 -15.83 -9.86 -1.57
N ASN A 82 -16.65 -9.85 -2.63
CA ASN A 82 -18.09 -9.90 -2.43
C ASN A 82 -18.47 -11.12 -1.58
N ARG A 83 -19.34 -10.93 -0.60
CA ARG A 83 -19.77 -11.92 0.38
C ARG A 83 -20.21 -13.24 -0.26
N LYS A 84 -20.91 -13.20 -1.40
CA LYS A 84 -21.35 -14.40 -2.15
C LYS A 84 -20.20 -15.31 -2.61
N PHE A 85 -18.99 -14.78 -2.75
CA PHE A 85 -17.79 -15.53 -3.15
C PHE A 85 -16.88 -15.91 -1.98
N ARG A 86 -17.30 -15.70 -0.73
CA ARG A 86 -16.54 -16.06 0.49
C ARG A 86 -15.93 -17.46 0.43
N SER A 87 -16.73 -18.46 0.04
CA SER A 87 -16.32 -19.86 -0.03
C SER A 87 -15.28 -20.17 -1.12
N SER A 88 -15.06 -19.23 -2.05
CA SER A 88 -14.02 -19.31 -3.07
C SER A 88 -12.66 -18.90 -2.53
N VAL A 89 -12.60 -18.08 -1.47
CA VAL A 89 -11.34 -17.65 -0.85
C VAL A 89 -10.86 -18.76 0.09
N GLN A 90 -9.68 -19.31 -0.17
CA GLN A 90 -9.12 -20.44 0.59
C GLN A 90 -8.12 -20.01 1.66
N ASP A 91 -7.40 -18.92 1.44
CA ASP A 91 -6.33 -18.42 2.32
C ASP A 91 -6.01 -16.98 1.95
N VAL A 92 -5.73 -16.09 2.92
CA VAL A 92 -5.22 -14.74 2.66
C VAL A 92 -4.23 -14.36 3.76
N ARG A 93 -2.95 -14.16 3.40
CA ARG A 93 -1.86 -13.98 4.39
C ARG A 93 -0.72 -13.11 3.88
N ALA A 94 0.03 -12.52 4.80
CA ALA A 94 1.26 -11.79 4.49
C ALA A 94 2.38 -12.74 4.00
N HIS A 95 3.08 -12.35 2.94
CA HIS A 95 4.16 -13.06 2.29
C HIS A 95 5.50 -12.35 2.49
N ARG A 96 6.20 -12.73 3.56
CA ARG A 96 7.43 -12.08 4.03
C ARG A 96 8.66 -12.31 3.16
N GLY A 97 8.68 -13.40 2.39
CA GLY A 97 9.86 -13.79 1.59
C GLY A 97 10.21 -12.79 0.48
N ALA A 98 9.25 -12.00 0.02
CA ALA A 98 9.44 -11.02 -1.05
C ALA A 98 9.98 -9.66 -0.56
N THR A 99 9.77 -9.30 0.71
CA THR A 99 10.04 -7.94 1.22
C THR A 99 11.52 -7.58 1.27
N GLY A 100 12.41 -8.56 1.46
CA GLY A 100 13.86 -8.31 1.50
C GLY A 100 14.44 -7.77 0.18
N GLY A 101 13.83 -8.14 -0.95
CA GLY A 101 14.29 -7.73 -2.29
C GLY A 101 13.76 -6.38 -2.77
N ILE A 102 12.55 -5.99 -2.36
CA ILE A 102 11.76 -4.93 -3.00
C ILE A 102 11.93 -3.55 -2.33
N GLY A 103 12.49 -3.49 -1.12
CA GLY A 103 12.79 -2.20 -0.46
C GLY A 103 11.58 -1.52 0.18
N THR A 104 10.41 -2.17 0.22
CA THR A 104 9.21 -1.70 0.92
C THR A 104 9.24 -2.07 2.41
N ASP A 105 8.57 -1.26 3.23
CA ASP A 105 8.23 -1.50 4.63
C ASP A 105 6.93 -2.30 4.82
N HIS A 106 6.24 -2.66 3.72
CA HIS A 106 5.09 -3.56 3.70
C HIS A 106 5.48 -5.00 3.29
N HIS A 107 4.83 -5.99 3.92
CA HIS A 107 4.80 -7.35 3.41
C HIS A 107 3.72 -7.50 2.34
N LEU A 108 4.06 -8.18 1.25
CA LEU A 108 3.10 -8.51 0.19
C LEU A 108 1.91 -9.30 0.75
N LEU A 109 0.68 -8.89 0.46
CA LEU A 109 -0.52 -9.66 0.81
C LEU A 109 -0.86 -10.65 -0.31
N ARG A 110 -1.06 -11.93 0.03
CA ARG A 110 -1.34 -12.99 -0.95
C ARG A 110 -2.67 -13.69 -0.65
N ALA A 111 -3.57 -13.74 -1.63
CA ALA A 111 -4.77 -14.57 -1.58
C ALA A 111 -4.64 -15.86 -2.39
N LYS A 112 -5.19 -16.96 -1.88
CA LYS A 112 -5.43 -18.22 -2.59
C LYS A 112 -6.92 -18.34 -2.86
N ILE A 113 -7.30 -18.49 -4.13
CA ILE A 113 -8.70 -18.47 -4.56
C ILE A 113 -8.97 -19.72 -5.39
N ARG A 114 -10.08 -20.40 -5.08
CA ARG A 114 -10.62 -21.49 -5.88
C ARG A 114 -11.85 -20.98 -6.62
N LEU A 115 -11.70 -20.75 -7.91
CA LEU A 115 -12.81 -20.48 -8.81
C LEU A 115 -13.39 -21.83 -9.27
N ARG A 116 -14.70 -22.00 -9.12
CA ARG A 116 -15.43 -23.14 -9.71
C ARG A 116 -16.07 -22.66 -11.01
N GLY A 117 -15.68 -23.26 -12.12
CA GLY A 117 -16.27 -23.03 -13.42
C GLY A 117 -15.84 -24.12 -14.39
N ASN A 118 -16.65 -24.37 -15.42
CA ASN A 118 -16.31 -25.27 -16.53
C ASN A 118 -15.34 -24.61 -17.53
N GLY A 119 -14.51 -23.68 -17.04
CA GLY A 119 -13.64 -22.87 -17.89
C GLY A 119 -12.57 -23.72 -18.52
N GLN A 120 -12.55 -23.77 -19.84
CA GLN A 120 -11.36 -24.18 -20.59
C GLN A 120 -10.18 -23.35 -20.08
N SER A 121 -9.04 -24.01 -19.83
CA SER A 121 -7.80 -23.30 -19.52
C SER A 121 -7.50 -22.35 -20.68
N ILE A 122 -7.71 -21.05 -20.47
CA ILE A 122 -7.22 -20.03 -21.40
C ILE A 122 -5.71 -20.00 -21.19
N LYS A 123 -5.01 -20.90 -21.89
CA LYS A 123 -3.56 -20.84 -22.02
C LYS A 123 -3.25 -19.54 -22.75
N HIS A 124 -2.73 -18.56 -22.02
CA HIS A 124 -2.33 -17.23 -22.50
C HIS A 124 -3.44 -16.45 -23.21
N ILE A 125 -3.95 -15.40 -22.55
CA ILE A 125 -4.62 -14.32 -23.28
C ILE A 125 -3.53 -13.67 -24.14
N PRO A 126 -3.62 -13.71 -25.47
CA PRO A 126 -2.60 -13.10 -26.31
C PRO A 126 -2.64 -11.58 -26.13
N VAL A 127 -1.49 -10.95 -25.91
CA VAL A 127 -1.41 -9.48 -25.86
C VAL A 127 -1.71 -8.95 -27.26
N GLN A 128 -2.68 -8.05 -27.38
CA GLN A 128 -3.06 -7.45 -28.66
C GLN A 128 -2.54 -6.02 -28.77
N ASP A 129 -2.21 -5.60 -29.99
CA ASP A 129 -1.94 -4.22 -30.31
C ASP A 129 -3.22 -3.36 -30.23
N LYS A 130 -3.10 -2.06 -30.50
CA LYS A 130 -4.23 -1.12 -30.48
C LYS A 130 -5.33 -1.42 -31.52
N ASN A 131 -5.01 -2.19 -32.55
CA ASN A 131 -5.92 -2.57 -33.63
C ASN A 131 -6.52 -3.97 -33.42
N GLY A 132 -6.21 -4.63 -32.29
CA GLY A 132 -6.69 -5.98 -31.97
C GLY A 132 -5.85 -7.12 -32.56
N LEU A 133 -4.70 -6.83 -33.18
CA LEU A 133 -3.80 -7.86 -33.71
C LEU A 133 -2.96 -8.46 -32.60
N THR A 134 -2.90 -9.80 -32.56
CA THR A 134 -2.11 -10.53 -31.57
C THR A 134 -0.61 -10.32 -31.76
N LEU A 135 0.07 -9.86 -30.71
CA LEU A 135 1.51 -9.71 -30.63
C LEU A 135 2.16 -11.01 -30.17
N THR A 136 3.02 -11.59 -31.00
CA THR A 136 3.75 -12.83 -30.70
C THR A 136 5.18 -12.59 -30.23
N ASN A 137 5.74 -11.41 -30.51
CA ASN A 137 7.10 -11.02 -30.15
C ASN A 137 7.16 -10.40 -28.73
N SER A 138 8.07 -10.88 -27.88
CA SER A 138 8.22 -10.39 -26.50
C SER A 138 8.56 -8.90 -26.38
N LYS A 139 9.34 -8.34 -27.32
CA LYS A 139 9.69 -6.91 -27.34
C LYS A 139 8.46 -6.05 -27.63
N ASP A 140 7.63 -6.48 -28.59
CA ASP A 140 6.42 -5.75 -28.96
C ASP A 140 5.35 -5.87 -27.88
N GLN A 141 5.25 -7.04 -27.22
CA GLN A 141 4.40 -7.20 -26.04
C GLN A 141 4.84 -6.25 -24.91
N LEU A 142 6.15 -6.13 -24.64
CA LEU A 142 6.67 -5.21 -23.62
C LEU A 142 6.40 -3.74 -23.98
N ASN A 143 6.60 -3.37 -25.25
CA ASN A 143 6.30 -2.03 -25.74
C ASN A 143 4.80 -1.71 -25.64
N ARG A 144 3.94 -2.69 -25.93
CA ARG A 144 2.50 -2.56 -25.81
C ARG A 144 2.05 -2.35 -24.36
N TRP A 145 2.67 -3.06 -23.42
CA TRP A 145 2.47 -2.85 -21.99
C TRP A 145 2.95 -1.46 -21.55
N LYS A 146 4.13 -1.02 -22.01
CA LYS A 146 4.63 0.32 -21.74
C LYS A 146 3.63 1.39 -22.20
N GLU A 147 3.18 1.32 -23.46
CA GLU A 147 2.20 2.28 -24.00
C GLU A 147 0.88 2.24 -23.22
N TYR A 148 0.41 1.05 -22.86
CA TYR A 148 -0.83 0.89 -22.09
C TYR A 148 -0.73 1.57 -20.73
N PHE A 149 0.33 1.27 -19.96
CA PHE A 149 0.51 1.82 -18.62
C PHE A 149 0.81 3.31 -18.65
N ASP A 150 1.57 3.79 -19.63
CA ASP A 150 1.83 5.22 -19.81
C ASP A 150 0.52 6.00 -20.00
N LYS A 151 -0.35 5.53 -20.90
CA LYS A 151 -1.68 6.12 -21.09
C LYS A 151 -2.62 5.97 -19.89
N MET A 152 -2.51 4.88 -19.14
CA MET A 152 -3.43 4.60 -18.03
C MET A 152 -3.04 5.35 -16.76
N LEU A 153 -1.74 5.46 -16.48
CA LEU A 153 -1.22 6.00 -15.22
C LEU A 153 -0.84 7.47 -15.33
N ASN A 154 -0.50 7.96 -16.53
CA ASN A 154 -0.09 9.34 -16.76
C ASN A 154 -1.18 10.16 -17.47
N VAL A 155 -2.44 9.99 -17.04
CA VAL A 155 -3.56 10.81 -17.54
C VAL A 155 -3.56 12.15 -16.80
N ASP A 156 -3.60 13.26 -17.55
CA ASP A 156 -3.87 14.58 -16.99
C ASP A 156 -5.24 14.57 -16.33
N THR A 157 -5.24 14.44 -15.00
CA THR A 157 -6.47 14.34 -14.22
C THR A 157 -6.92 15.75 -13.90
N THR A 158 -7.98 16.22 -14.55
CA THR A 158 -8.65 17.47 -14.15
C THR A 158 -9.44 17.20 -12.88
N ILE A 159 -8.90 17.67 -11.75
CA ILE A 159 -9.58 17.54 -10.47
C ILE A 159 -10.71 18.56 -10.41
N ASN A 160 -11.95 18.10 -10.22
CA ASN A 160 -13.07 19.00 -9.98
C ASN A 160 -13.02 19.46 -8.51
N GLU A 161 -12.58 20.70 -8.29
CA GLU A 161 -12.48 21.30 -6.96
C GLU A 161 -13.79 21.28 -6.18
N GLN A 162 -14.94 21.39 -6.86
CA GLN A 162 -16.24 21.35 -6.20
C GLN A 162 -16.54 19.98 -5.57
N VAL A 163 -16.03 18.90 -6.19
CA VAL A 163 -16.13 17.54 -5.64
C VAL A 163 -15.14 17.34 -4.50
N LEU A 164 -13.92 17.86 -4.60
CA LEU A 164 -12.94 17.83 -3.52
C LEU A 164 -13.48 18.50 -2.24
N GLN A 165 -14.10 19.67 -2.38
CA GLN A 165 -14.66 20.43 -1.26
C GLN A 165 -15.83 19.71 -0.57
N GLN A 166 -16.48 18.77 -1.25
CA GLN A 166 -17.57 17.96 -0.69
C GLN A 166 -17.07 16.69 0.01
N ILE A 167 -15.79 16.32 -0.13
CA ILE A 167 -15.21 15.20 0.60
C ILE A 167 -15.05 15.64 2.06
N PRO A 168 -15.70 14.98 3.03
CA PRO A 168 -15.57 15.35 4.43
C PRO A 168 -14.12 15.14 4.89
N SER A 169 -13.44 16.24 5.20
CA SER A 169 -12.11 16.23 5.79
C SER A 169 -12.13 15.40 7.07
N PRO A 170 -11.20 14.46 7.26
CA PRO A 170 -11.06 13.79 8.55
C PRO A 170 -10.80 14.87 9.62
N THR A 171 -11.48 14.78 10.76
CA THR A 171 -11.08 15.53 11.95
C THR A 171 -9.79 14.89 12.45
N VAL A 172 -8.68 15.37 11.90
CA VAL A 172 -7.35 15.08 12.43
C VAL A 172 -7.25 15.83 13.75
N ASP A 173 -6.71 15.19 14.77
CA ASP A 173 -6.35 15.88 16.00
C ASP A 173 -5.40 17.04 15.63
N ASP A 174 -5.78 18.28 15.96
CA ASP A 174 -5.01 19.48 15.58
C ASP A 174 -3.55 19.38 16.08
N GLU A 175 -3.32 18.64 17.17
CA GLU A 175 -2.01 18.38 17.74
C GLU A 175 -1.20 17.33 16.95
N GLU A 176 -1.86 16.39 16.26
CA GLU A 176 -1.22 15.42 15.36
C GLU A 176 -0.95 16.06 13.99
N LEU A 177 -1.85 16.90 13.49
CA LEU A 177 -1.67 17.66 12.25
C LEU A 177 -0.50 18.64 12.38
N SER A 178 -0.46 19.41 13.48
CA SER A 178 0.64 20.32 13.78
C SER A 178 1.99 19.61 13.94
N ARG A 179 2.01 18.33 14.38
CA ARG A 179 3.22 17.52 14.42
C ARG A 179 3.68 17.01 13.06
N GLN A 180 2.75 16.74 12.14
CA GLN A 180 3.06 16.27 10.78
C GLN A 180 3.52 17.40 9.87
N ASP A 181 3.01 18.61 10.09
CA ASP A 181 3.35 19.81 9.32
C ASP A 181 4.58 20.57 9.89
N ALA A 182 5.19 20.05 10.96
CA ALA A 182 6.38 20.63 11.54
C ALA A 182 7.59 20.49 10.60
N VAL A 183 8.39 21.56 10.52
CA VAL A 183 9.65 21.56 9.76
C VAL A 183 10.55 20.42 10.26
N PRO A 184 11.05 19.54 9.37
CA PRO A 184 11.93 18.45 9.75
C PRO A 184 13.15 18.96 10.52
N THR A 185 13.47 18.31 11.64
CA THR A 185 14.61 18.65 12.47
C THR A 185 15.91 17.99 11.97
N LEU A 186 17.06 18.58 12.31
CA LEU A 186 18.36 17.99 11.98
C LEU A 186 18.50 16.56 12.55
N ASP A 187 17.99 16.31 13.75
CA ASP A 187 18.02 14.99 14.38
C ASP A 187 17.19 13.96 13.61
N GLU A 188 16.06 14.36 13.05
CA GLU A 188 15.25 13.50 12.18
C GLU A 188 15.99 13.17 10.90
N VAL A 189 16.67 14.15 10.28
CA VAL A 189 17.51 13.93 9.09
C VAL A 189 18.66 12.98 9.39
N VAL A 190 19.39 13.20 10.49
CA VAL A 190 20.48 12.31 10.95
C VAL A 190 19.95 10.89 11.16
N LYS A 191 18.82 10.75 11.85
CA LYS A 191 18.19 9.46 12.12
C LYS A 191 17.71 8.78 10.85
N ALA A 192 17.16 9.53 9.89
CA ALA A 192 16.74 9.02 8.60
C ALA A 192 17.94 8.48 7.80
N ILE A 193 19.04 9.23 7.71
CA ILE A 193 20.28 8.79 7.07
C ILE A 193 20.80 7.50 7.71
N GLY A 194 20.76 7.40 9.04
CA GLY A 194 21.17 6.20 9.77
C GLY A 194 20.34 4.95 9.43
N GLN A 195 19.06 5.12 9.10
CA GLN A 195 18.12 4.03 8.80
C GLN A 195 18.20 3.52 7.35
N ILE A 196 18.87 4.24 6.44
CA ILE A 196 19.00 3.82 5.03
C ILE A 196 19.71 2.45 4.98
N LYS A 197 19.29 1.54 4.09
CA LYS A 197 19.93 0.21 3.98
C LYS A 197 21.20 0.29 3.13
N ASN A 198 22.27 -0.33 3.62
CA ASN A 198 23.53 -0.47 2.88
C ASN A 198 23.39 -1.48 1.73
N LYS A 199 24.31 -1.42 0.76
CA LYS A 199 24.45 -2.32 -0.39
C LYS A 199 23.24 -2.31 -1.33
N LYS A 200 22.56 -1.16 -1.40
CA LYS A 200 21.52 -0.89 -2.39
C LYS A 200 22.14 -0.24 -3.62
N ALA A 201 21.60 -0.53 -4.79
CA ALA A 201 21.99 0.16 -6.00
C ALA A 201 21.70 1.67 -5.84
N PRO A 202 22.65 2.55 -6.21
CA PRO A 202 22.42 3.99 -6.15
C PRO A 202 21.29 4.40 -7.10
N GLY A 203 20.69 5.56 -6.82
CA GLY A 203 19.69 6.17 -7.68
C GLY A 203 20.29 6.65 -9.00
N LYS A 204 19.49 7.38 -9.80
CA LYS A 204 19.97 8.05 -11.02
C LYS A 204 21.09 9.07 -10.73
N ASP A 205 21.14 9.56 -9.49
CA ASP A 205 22.17 10.45 -8.95
C ASP A 205 23.54 9.78 -8.74
N GLY A 206 23.61 8.44 -8.75
CA GLY A 206 24.84 7.70 -8.49
C GLY A 206 25.30 7.74 -7.03
N VAL A 207 24.47 8.19 -6.09
CA VAL A 207 24.85 8.36 -4.67
C VAL A 207 24.49 7.11 -3.86
N PRO A 208 25.48 6.36 -3.33
CA PRO A 208 25.20 5.20 -2.50
C PRO A 208 24.89 5.60 -1.05
N ALA A 209 24.09 4.78 -0.36
CA ALA A 209 23.70 5.00 1.03
C ALA A 209 24.91 5.11 1.98
N GLU A 210 25.97 4.37 1.70
CA GLU A 210 27.22 4.38 2.45
C GLU A 210 27.89 5.75 2.44
N LEU A 211 27.82 6.47 1.31
CA LEU A 211 28.41 7.81 1.19
C LEU A 211 27.68 8.81 2.08
N LEU A 212 26.35 8.76 2.08
CA LEU A 212 25.51 9.61 2.93
C LEU A 212 25.79 9.36 4.41
N LYS A 213 25.94 8.08 4.80
CA LYS A 213 26.27 7.71 6.18
C LYS A 213 27.67 8.09 6.60
N ALA A 214 28.66 7.91 5.72
CA ALA A 214 30.05 8.26 5.99
C ALA A 214 30.25 9.76 6.20
N GLY A 215 29.42 10.60 5.56
CA GLY A 215 29.46 12.06 5.72
C GLY A 215 28.96 12.59 7.07
N GLY A 216 28.36 11.74 7.92
CA GLY A 216 27.97 12.08 9.28
C GLY A 216 27.15 13.36 9.41
N HIS A 217 27.41 14.15 10.46
CA HIS A 217 26.69 15.39 10.73
C HIS A 217 26.87 16.46 9.66
N TYR A 218 27.97 16.44 8.90
CA TYR A 218 28.22 17.42 7.85
C TYR A 218 27.25 17.27 6.69
N ILE A 219 27.12 16.06 6.13
CA ILE A 219 26.14 15.78 5.07
C ILE A 219 24.71 15.91 5.62
N ALA A 220 24.46 15.49 6.86
CA ALA A 220 23.14 15.65 7.46
C ALA A 220 22.73 17.12 7.63
N GLY A 221 23.66 18.00 8.01
CA GLY A 221 23.43 19.44 8.11
C GLY A 221 23.12 20.06 6.76
N TRP A 222 23.91 19.75 5.74
CA TRP A 222 23.67 20.24 4.38
C TRP A 222 22.33 19.76 3.80
N LEU A 223 21.99 18.48 3.99
CA LEU A 223 20.69 17.95 3.58
C LEU A 223 19.54 18.58 4.36
N HIS A 224 19.72 18.85 5.66
CA HIS A 224 18.71 19.50 6.48
C HIS A 224 18.38 20.90 5.98
N GLU A 225 19.37 21.68 5.57
CA GLU A 225 19.14 23.00 4.96
C GLU A 225 18.30 22.88 3.68
N ILE A 226 18.67 21.97 2.77
CA ILE A 226 17.90 21.76 1.53
C ILE A 226 16.48 21.29 1.83
N ILE A 227 16.32 20.32 2.73
CA ILE A 227 15.01 19.77 3.10
C ILE A 227 14.13 20.85 3.70
N ARG A 228 14.68 21.70 4.59
CA ARG A 228 13.96 22.83 5.19
C ARG A 228 13.55 23.83 4.12
N ASP A 229 14.46 24.21 3.24
CA ASP A 229 14.19 25.22 2.22
C ASP A 229 13.09 24.74 1.24
N VAL A 230 13.12 23.47 0.83
CA VAL A 230 12.05 22.85 0.03
C VAL A 230 10.73 22.77 0.80
N TRP A 231 10.78 22.45 2.09
CA TRP A 231 9.60 22.35 2.96
C TRP A 231 8.91 23.71 3.16
N GLU A 232 9.67 24.79 3.30
CA GLU A 232 9.13 26.14 3.53
C GLU A 232 8.66 26.82 2.25
N GLN A 233 9.35 26.59 1.13
CA GLN A 233 9.10 27.32 -0.11
C GLN A 233 8.22 26.55 -1.10
N GLU A 234 8.08 25.23 -0.95
CA GLU A 234 7.39 24.34 -1.90
C GLU A 234 7.91 24.43 -3.36
N VAL A 235 9.12 24.98 -3.55
CA VAL A 235 9.80 25.10 -4.84
C VAL A 235 11.08 24.29 -4.80
N MET A 236 11.32 23.48 -5.84
CA MET A 236 12.55 22.71 -6.05
C MET A 236 13.35 23.29 -7.21
#